data_AF-A0A8S4AFE7-F1
#
_entry.id   AF-A0A8S4AFE7-F1
#
_cell.length_a   1.000
_cell.length_b   1.000
_cell.length_c   1.000
_cell.angle_alpha   90.00
_cell.angle_beta   90.00
_cell.angle_gamma   90.00
#
_symmetry.space_group_name_H-M   'P 1'
#
loop_
_entity.id
_entity.type
_entity.pdbx_description
1 polymer ?
#
loop_
_entity_poly.entity_id
_entity_poly.type
_entity_poly.pdbx_seq_one_letter_code
_entity_poly.pdbx_strand_id
1 'polypeptide(L)'
;MPIRRGHVAPQNTFLGLIIRKFEGQNRKFIIANARVENCAIIYCNDGFCEMTGFSRPDIMQKPCTCDFLHGDLTDKEAIDQVAQAVLGSEERKVEITYHRKDGDCSFSSSTS
;
A
#
# COMPACT_ATOMS: atom_id res chain seq x y z
N MET A 1 43.31 10.77 -15.88
CA MET A 1 42.78 9.65 -15.07
C MET A 1 41.38 9.32 -15.58
N PRO A 2 41.05 8.06 -15.94
CA PRO A 2 39.73 7.74 -16.46
C PRO A 2 38.71 7.72 -15.32
N ILE A 3 37.64 8.47 -15.50
CA ILE A 3 36.49 8.52 -14.61
C ILE A 3 35.83 7.14 -14.67
N ARG A 4 35.84 6.43 -13.53
CA ARG A 4 35.14 5.15 -13.38
C ARG A 4 33.65 5.45 -13.41
N ARG A 5 33.03 5.40 -14.61
CA ARG A 5 31.58 5.29 -14.75
C ARG A 5 31.17 3.97 -14.09
N GLY A 6 30.84 4.04 -12.81
CA GLY A 6 30.18 2.96 -12.11
C GLY A 6 28.92 2.62 -12.89
N HIS A 7 28.84 1.37 -13.38
CA HIS A 7 27.61 0.77 -13.84
C HIS A 7 26.71 0.54 -12.61
N VAL A 8 26.27 1.63 -11.98
CA VAL A 8 25.14 1.56 -11.04
C VAL A 8 23.94 1.33 -11.94
N ALA A 9 23.45 0.09 -11.93
CA ALA A 9 22.17 -0.25 -12.55
C ALA A 9 21.16 0.85 -12.19
N PRO A 10 20.36 1.36 -13.16
CA PRO A 10 19.46 2.47 -12.88
C PRO A 10 18.60 2.06 -11.69
N GLN A 11 18.73 2.78 -10.56
CA GLN A 11 17.81 2.65 -9.44
C GLN A 11 16.42 2.65 -10.04
N ASN A 12 15.64 1.56 -9.89
CA ASN A 12 14.32 1.37 -10.51
C ASN A 12 13.55 2.71 -10.58
N THR A 13 13.72 3.43 -11.69
CA THR A 13 13.37 4.86 -11.76
C THR A 13 11.87 5.00 -11.70
N PHE A 14 11.16 4.00 -12.21
CA PHE A 14 9.73 3.93 -12.20
C PHE A 14 9.14 3.96 -10.79
N LEU A 15 9.62 3.11 -9.87
CA LEU A 15 9.18 3.11 -8.47
C LEU A 15 9.55 4.43 -7.79
N GLY A 16 10.77 4.92 -7.99
CA GLY A 16 11.21 6.19 -7.41
C GLY A 16 10.41 7.41 -7.91
N LEU A 17 10.00 7.42 -9.18
CA LEU A 17 9.17 8.47 -9.78
C LEU A 17 7.75 8.42 -9.23
N ILE A 18 7.16 7.23 -9.09
CA ILE A 18 5.84 7.05 -8.47
C ILE A 18 5.90 7.55 -7.02
N ILE A 19 6.87 7.06 -6.24
CA ILE A 19 7.01 7.45 -4.83
C ILE A 19 7.11 8.98 -4.70
N ARG A 20 8.02 9.64 -5.44
CA ARG A 20 8.15 11.11 -5.40
C ARG A 20 6.87 11.84 -5.79
N LYS A 21 6.15 11.35 -6.81
CA LYS A 21 4.92 11.98 -7.29
C LYS A 21 3.81 11.91 -6.23
N PHE A 22 3.64 10.76 -5.58
CA PHE A 22 2.57 10.57 -4.59
C PHE A 22 2.94 11.14 -3.21
N GLU A 23 4.22 11.13 -2.85
CA GLU A 23 4.74 11.77 -1.64
C GLU A 23 4.57 13.30 -1.71
N GLY A 24 4.86 13.92 -2.87
CA GLY A 24 4.62 15.36 -3.07
C GLY A 24 3.14 15.79 -3.02
N GLN A 25 2.19 14.83 -3.05
CA GLN A 25 0.75 15.09 -2.90
C GLN A 25 0.24 14.79 -1.49
N ASN A 26 1.12 14.44 -0.54
CA ASN A 26 0.77 13.97 0.80
C ASN A 26 -0.28 12.84 0.79
N ARG A 27 -0.26 12.00 -0.26
CA ARG A 27 -1.16 10.85 -0.35
C ARG A 27 -0.60 9.70 0.49
N LYS A 28 -1.51 8.96 1.12
CA LYS A 28 -1.18 7.73 1.84
C LYS A 28 -1.30 6.60 0.84
N PHE A 29 -0.21 5.89 0.58
CA PHE A 29 -0.21 4.80 -0.38
C PHE A 29 0.77 3.69 0.05
N ILE A 30 0.51 2.50 -0.45
CA ILE A 30 1.34 1.31 -0.33
C ILE A 30 1.61 0.77 -1.73
N ILE A 31 2.71 0.06 -1.90
CA ILE A 31 3.03 -0.64 -3.14
C ILE A 31 3.20 -2.11 -2.79
N ALA A 32 2.50 -2.97 -3.50
CA ALA A 32 2.56 -4.41 -3.33
C ALA A 32 3.04 -5.10 -4.62
N ASN A 33 3.60 -6.29 -4.44
CA ASN A 33 4.08 -7.09 -5.55
C ASN A 33 2.98 -8.07 -6.02
N ALA A 34 2.28 -7.72 -7.10
CA ALA A 34 1.22 -8.55 -7.70
C ALA A 34 1.72 -9.90 -8.27
N ARG A 35 3.04 -10.12 -8.39
CA ARG A 35 3.59 -11.40 -8.88
C ARG A 35 3.70 -12.46 -7.78
N VAL A 36 3.63 -12.04 -6.52
CA VAL A 36 3.65 -12.95 -5.38
C VAL A 36 2.21 -13.39 -5.12
N GLU A 37 1.97 -14.68 -4.89
CA GLU A 37 0.63 -15.23 -4.65
C GLU A 37 -0.14 -14.49 -3.55
N ASN A 38 0.58 -13.94 -2.58
CA ASN A 38 0.01 -13.21 -1.44
C ASN A 38 -0.05 -11.68 -1.63
N CYS A 39 0.30 -11.16 -2.82
CA CYS A 39 0.37 -9.73 -3.13
C CYS A 39 1.03 -8.90 -2.02
N ALA A 40 2.24 -9.31 -1.63
CA ALA A 40 2.93 -8.78 -0.46
C ALA A 40 3.33 -7.31 -0.65
N ILE A 41 3.10 -6.48 0.37
CA ILE A 41 3.49 -5.07 0.40
C ILE A 41 5.02 -4.97 0.44
N ILE A 42 5.57 -4.27 -0.56
CA ILE A 42 7.01 -4.00 -0.72
C ILE A 42 7.41 -2.58 -0.32
N TYR A 43 6.44 -1.67 -0.23
CA TYR A 43 6.66 -0.29 0.18
C TYR A 43 5.43 0.27 0.88
N CYS A 44 5.65 1.05 1.95
CA CYS A 44 4.61 1.84 2.60
C CYS A 44 5.12 3.24 2.92
N ASN A 45 4.30 4.24 2.58
CA ASN A 45 4.58 5.63 2.93
C ASN A 45 4.43 5.84 4.45
N ASP A 46 5.21 6.77 5.03
CA ASP A 46 5.15 7.11 6.46
C ASP A 46 3.75 7.62 6.85
N GLY A 47 3.10 8.41 5.99
CA GLY A 47 1.73 8.87 6.23
C GLY A 47 0.68 7.74 6.36
N PHE A 48 0.91 6.58 5.73
CA PHE A 48 0.05 5.41 5.91
C PHE A 48 0.31 4.71 7.25
N CYS A 49 1.58 4.60 7.65
CA CYS A 49 2.02 4.09 8.95
C CYS A 49 1.43 4.93 10.09
N GLU A 50 1.51 6.26 10.01
CA GLU A 50 0.94 7.17 11.02
C GLU A 50 -0.59 7.08 11.09
N MET A 51 -1.27 7.03 9.94
CA MET A 51 -2.72 6.93 9.85
C MET A 51 -3.25 5.64 10.48
N THR A 52 -2.63 4.51 10.17
CA THR A 52 -3.05 3.18 10.65
C THR A 52 -2.54 2.88 12.07
N GLY A 53 -1.49 3.56 12.51
CA GLY A 53 -0.83 3.29 13.80
C GLY A 53 0.00 2.00 13.83
N PHE A 54 0.22 1.37 12.66
CA PHE A 54 1.08 0.19 12.52
C PHE A 54 2.48 0.62 12.13
N SER A 55 3.51 -0.02 12.69
CA SER A 55 4.89 0.29 12.30
C SER A 55 5.16 -0.21 10.88
N ARG A 56 6.05 0.46 10.15
CA ARG A 56 6.54 0.00 8.84
C ARG A 56 6.86 -1.52 8.79
N PRO A 57 7.62 -2.13 9.72
CA PRO A 57 7.87 -3.57 9.70
C PRO A 57 6.64 -4.45 9.91
N ASP A 58 5.59 -3.96 10.56
CA ASP A 58 4.33 -4.70 10.72
C ASP A 58 3.53 -4.77 9.41
N ILE A 59 3.63 -3.73 8.58
CA ILE A 59 2.91 -3.57 7.31
C ILE A 59 3.67 -4.23 6.14
N MET A 60 5.00 -4.16 6.17
CA MET A 60 5.85 -4.79 5.15
C MET A 60 5.59 -6.31 5.11
N GLN A 61 5.58 -6.89 3.91
CA GLN A 61 5.31 -8.32 3.68
C GLN A 61 3.88 -8.79 4.05
N LYS A 62 2.97 -7.89 4.45
CA LYS A 62 1.54 -8.21 4.59
C LYS A 62 0.84 -8.20 3.23
N PRO A 63 -0.31 -8.88 3.10
CA PRO A 63 -1.11 -8.81 1.89
C PRO A 63 -1.69 -7.40 1.69
N CYS A 64 -1.80 -6.98 0.42
CA CYS A 64 -2.31 -5.65 0.05
C CYS A 64 -3.80 -5.43 0.34
N THR A 65 -4.54 -6.50 0.59
CA THR A 65 -5.93 -6.49 1.09
C THR A 65 -6.07 -5.87 2.47
N CYS A 66 -4.96 -5.67 3.20
CA CYS A 66 -4.94 -5.00 4.50
C CYS A 66 -5.86 -5.64 5.55
N ASP A 67 -5.91 -6.98 5.61
CA ASP A 67 -6.77 -7.74 6.54
C ASP A 67 -6.62 -7.34 8.01
N PHE A 68 -5.43 -6.86 8.39
CA PHE A 68 -5.13 -6.39 9.74
C PHE A 68 -5.82 -5.06 10.10
N LEU A 69 -6.40 -4.35 9.13
CA LEU A 69 -7.18 -3.13 9.31
C LEU A 69 -8.69 -3.37 9.30
N HIS A 70 -9.13 -4.59 8.99
CA HIS A 70 -10.55 -4.92 8.99
C HIS A 70 -11.06 -5.03 10.44
N GLY A 71 -12.27 -4.51 10.68
CA GLY A 71 -12.96 -4.60 11.96
C GLY A 71 -14.46 -4.82 11.76
N ASP A 72 -15.22 -4.70 12.85
CA ASP A 72 -16.66 -4.99 12.85
C ASP A 72 -17.49 -4.03 11.97
N LEU A 73 -16.97 -2.82 11.69
CA LEU A 73 -17.61 -1.83 10.83
C LEU A 73 -17.16 -1.94 9.36
N THR A 74 -16.28 -2.88 9.03
CA THR A 74 -15.79 -3.05 7.66
C THR A 74 -16.81 -3.83 6.83
N ASP A 75 -17.32 -3.22 5.76
CA ASP A 75 -18.24 -3.86 4.84
C ASP A 75 -17.60 -5.03 4.10
N LYS A 76 -18.23 -6.21 4.21
CA LYS A 76 -17.77 -7.43 3.52
C LYS A 76 -17.82 -7.30 2.00
N GLU A 77 -18.77 -6.54 1.47
CA GLU A 77 -18.84 -6.26 0.03
C GLU A 77 -17.65 -5.43 -0.45
N ALA A 78 -17.15 -4.48 0.36
CA ALA A 78 -15.97 -3.71 0.01
C ALA A 78 -14.71 -4.60 0.02
N ILE A 79 -14.60 -5.51 0.99
CA ILE A 79 -13.50 -6.49 1.05
C ILE A 79 -13.50 -7.37 -0.21
N ASP A 80 -14.67 -7.90 -0.59
CA ASP A 80 -14.79 -8.74 -1.80
C ASP A 80 -14.44 -7.94 -3.05
N GLN A 81 -14.91 -6.70 -3.18
CA GLN A 81 -14.56 -5.84 -4.31
C GLN A 81 -13.05 -5.58 -4.43
N VAL A 82 -12.36 -5.37 -3.31
CA VAL A 82 -10.89 -5.21 -3.29
C VAL A 82 -10.21 -6.53 -3.70
N ALA A 83 -10.64 -7.66 -3.14
CA ALA A 83 -10.10 -8.96 -3.49
C ALA A 83 -10.28 -9.28 -4.99
N GLN A 84 -11.47 -9.01 -5.53
CA GLN A 84 -11.75 -9.15 -6.96
C GLN A 84 -10.89 -8.23 -7.83
N ALA A 85 -10.65 -6.98 -7.41
CA ALA A 85 -9.78 -6.05 -8.14
C ALA A 85 -8.32 -6.55 -8.19
N VAL A 86 -7.82 -7.07 -7.06
CA VAL A 86 -6.47 -7.63 -6.97
C VAL A 86 -6.35 -8.89 -7.84
N LEU A 87 -7.34 -9.79 -7.80
CA LEU A 87 -7.37 -11.01 -8.61
C LEU A 87 -7.50 -10.70 -10.12
N GLY A 88 -8.35 -9.72 -10.47
CA GLY A 88 -8.58 -9.28 -11.84
C GLY A 88 -7.44 -8.43 -12.41
N SER A 89 -6.51 -7.95 -11.57
CA SER A 89 -5.50 -6.96 -11.98
C SER A 89 -6.10 -5.73 -12.67
N GLU A 90 -7.28 -5.32 -12.22
CA GLU A 90 -8.01 -4.16 -12.75
C GLU A 90 -7.89 -2.97 -11.80
N GLU A 91 -7.76 -1.76 -12.36
CA GLU A 91 -7.86 -0.53 -11.57
C GLU A 91 -9.30 -0.38 -11.08
N ARG A 92 -9.50 -0.44 -9.76
CA ARG A 92 -10.83 -0.26 -9.16
C ARG A 92 -10.71 0.54 -7.88
N LYS A 93 -11.48 1.62 -7.83
CA LYS A 93 -11.62 2.44 -6.63
C LYS A 93 -12.74 1.89 -5.75
N VAL A 94 -12.40 1.41 -4.57
CA VAL A 94 -13.35 0.91 -3.56
C VAL A 94 -13.21 1.75 -2.30
N GLU A 95 -14.34 2.17 -1.73
CA GLU A 95 -14.37 2.82 -0.43
C GLU A 95 -14.57 1.76 0.66
N ILE A 96 -13.63 1.70 1.60
CA ILE A 96 -13.64 0.72 2.68
C ILE A 96 -13.33 1.39 4.02
N THR A 97 -14.03 0.97 5.06
CA THR A 97 -13.81 1.45 6.43
C THR A 97 -12.73 0.61 7.10
N TYR A 98 -11.64 1.26 7.48
CA TYR A 98 -10.53 0.64 8.19
C TYR A 98 -10.50 1.08 9.65
N HIS A 99 -9.94 0.21 10.49
CA HIS A 99 -9.73 0.44 11.90
C HIS A 99 -8.26 0.63 12.21
N ARG A 100 -7.98 1.62 13.05
CA ARG A 100 -6.63 1.83 13.59
C ARG A 100 -6.27 0.70 14.55
N LYS A 101 -4.97 0.40 14.70
CA LYS A 101 -4.46 -0.60 15.65
C LYS A 101 -4.99 -0.43 17.09
N ASP A 102 -5.20 0.82 17.49
CA ASP A 102 -5.67 1.18 18.82
C ASP A 102 -7.18 0.95 19.03
N GLY A 103 -7.93 0.65 17.97
CA GLY A 103 -9.38 0.40 18.00
C GLY A 103 -10.25 1.66 18.17
N ASP A 104 -9.67 2.77 18.62
CA ASP A 104 -10.40 4.00 18.96
C ASP A 104 -10.96 4.77 17.76
N CYS A 105 -10.35 4.63 16.58
CA CYS A 105 -10.71 5.42 15.40
C CYS A 105 -10.87 4.54 14.15
N SER A 106 -12.06 4.63 13.55
CA SER A 106 -12.36 4.11 12.22
C SER A 106 -12.29 5.24 11.18
N PHE A 107 -11.65 4.98 10.05
CA PHE A 107 -11.55 5.95 8.95
C PHE A 107 -11.89 5.26 7.63
N SER A 108 -12.63 5.96 6.77
CA SER A 108 -12.88 5.49 5.40
C SER A 108 -11.67 5.82 4.52
N SER A 109 -11.19 4.80 3.80
CA SER A 109 -10.14 4.96 2.80
C SER A 109 -10.64 4.49 1.46
N SER A 110 -10.45 5.32 0.43
CA SER A 110 -10.61 4.85 -0.94
C SER A 110 -9.32 4.15 -1.38
N THR A 111 -9.38 2.83 -1.53
CA THR A 111 -8.28 2.03 -2.11
C THR A 111 -8.48 1.98 -3.63
N SER A 112 -7.41 2.14 -4.41
CA SER A 112 -7.42 2.12 -5.89
C SER A 112 -6.27 1.27 -6.41
#